data_AF-A0A0R0B3Q1-F1
#
_entry.id   AF-A0A0R0B3Q1-F1
#
_cell.length_a   1.000
_cell.length_b   1.000
_cell.length_c   1.000
_cell.angle_alpha   90.00
_cell.angle_beta   90.00
_cell.angle_gamma   90.00
#
_symmetry.space_group_name_H-M   'P 1'
#
loop_
_entity.id
_entity.type
_entity.pdbx_description
1 polymer ?
#
loop_
_entity_poly.entity_id
_entity_poly.type
_entity_poly.pdbx_seq_one_letter_code
_entity_poly.pdbx_strand_id
1 'polypeptide(L)'
;MSHPRAPMERLIRANADEINRLQRAIRGSAASRWRDPEQKLLHAQACAQFQQHYERLAFPGGYANALKQLAERDPDTLDVALTFLEVRPYFFRCGYMWKTLLKRVRQVSMGTKQHVRLQKILDAYAAYRATRDG
;
A
#
# COMPACT_ATOMS: atom_id res chain seq x y z
N MET A 1 15.60 -7.62 -11.69
CA MET A 1 16.29 -8.08 -10.46
C MET A 1 15.21 -8.51 -9.47
N SER A 2 14.99 -9.81 -9.30
CA SER A 2 13.98 -10.31 -8.36
C SER A 2 14.31 -9.84 -6.94
N HIS A 3 13.40 -9.07 -6.33
CA HIS A 3 13.64 -8.47 -5.01
C HIS A 3 13.55 -9.54 -3.92
N PRO A 4 14.54 -9.64 -3.01
CA PRO A 4 14.43 -10.54 -1.87
C PRO A 4 13.21 -10.16 -1.03
N ARG A 5 12.34 -11.14 -0.76
CA ARG A 5 11.03 -10.95 -0.12
C ARG A 5 11.12 -10.23 1.23
N ALA A 6 12.04 -10.65 2.10
CA ALA A 6 12.14 -10.10 3.47
C ALA A 6 12.50 -8.61 3.51
N PRO A 7 13.50 -8.11 2.76
CA PRO A 7 13.72 -6.68 2.57
C PRO A 7 12.50 -5.93 2.05
N MET A 8 11.78 -6.48 1.06
CA MET A 8 10.60 -5.84 0.48
C MET A 8 9.45 -5.75 1.47
N GLU A 9 9.21 -6.81 2.24
CA GLU A 9 8.22 -6.80 3.33
C GLU A 9 8.53 -5.72 4.37
N ARG A 10 9.79 -5.62 4.82
CA ARG A 10 10.20 -4.57 5.77
C ARG A 10 9.97 -3.18 5.22
N LEU A 11 10.29 -2.95 3.94
CA LEU A 11 10.06 -1.67 3.28
C LEU A 11 8.56 -1.32 3.23
N ILE A 12 7.70 -2.26 2.85
CA ILE A 12 6.24 -2.04 2.79
C ILE A 12 5.68 -1.70 4.16
N ARG A 13 6.13 -2.38 5.22
CA ARG A 13 5.71 -2.07 6.60
C ARG A 13 6.18 -0.68 7.03
N ALA A 14 7.46 -0.36 6.83
CA ALA A 14 8.01 0.95 7.18
C ALA A 14 7.31 2.09 6.43
N ASN A 15 6.99 1.89 5.15
CA ASN A 15 6.23 2.87 4.38
C ASN A 15 4.82 3.09 4.93
N ALA A 16 4.13 2.02 5.34
CA ALA A 16 2.81 2.11 5.94
C ALA A 16 2.84 2.89 7.26
N ASP A 17 3.84 2.61 8.10
CA ASP A 17 4.04 3.32 9.37
C ASP A 17 4.29 4.82 9.15
N GLU A 18 5.06 5.16 8.11
CA GLU A 18 5.32 6.56 7.75
C GLU A 18 4.07 7.28 7.23
N ILE A 19 3.26 6.63 6.37
CA ILE A 19 1.97 7.18 5.94
C ILE A 19 1.06 7.42 7.16
N ASN A 20 1.03 6.48 8.11
CA ASN A 20 0.24 6.62 9.33
C ASN A 20 0.76 7.74 10.24
N ARG A 21 2.08 7.95 10.30
CA ARG A 21 2.69 9.09 11.01
C ARG A 21 2.25 10.42 10.39
N LEU A 22 2.34 10.56 9.07
CA LEU A 22 1.90 11.76 8.35
C LEU A 22 0.40 11.99 8.51
N GLN A 23 -0.42 10.94 8.45
CA GLN A 23 -1.86 11.04 8.66
C GLN A 23 -2.21 11.48 10.10
N ARG A 24 -1.45 11.00 11.11
CA ARG A 24 -1.60 11.46 12.49
C ARG A 24 -1.26 12.94 12.64
N ALA A 25 -0.23 13.45 11.97
CA ALA A 25 0.12 14.87 11.98
C ALA A 25 -1.01 15.76 11.39
N ILE A 26 -1.63 15.31 10.30
CA ILE A 26 -2.81 15.99 9.72
C ILE A 26 -3.97 15.99 10.71
N ARG A 27 -4.30 14.83 11.30
CA ARG A 27 -5.40 14.72 12.26
C ARG A 27 -5.18 15.57 13.52
N GLY A 28 -3.94 15.59 14.03
CA GLY A 28 -3.58 16.37 15.21
C GLY A 28 -3.69 17.88 14.99
N SER A 29 -3.30 18.37 13.81
CA SER A 29 -3.40 19.80 13.45
C SER A 29 -4.80 20.22 12.98
N ALA A 30 -5.66 19.27 12.61
CA ALA A 30 -6.97 19.58 12.04
C ALA A 30 -7.86 20.39 13.00
N ALA A 31 -7.88 20.07 14.30
CA ALA A 31 -8.76 20.76 15.25
C ALA A 31 -8.31 22.21 15.53
N SER A 32 -7.00 22.48 15.52
CA SER A 32 -6.45 23.81 15.82
C SER A 32 -6.34 24.73 14.62
N ARG A 33 -6.52 24.23 13.39
CA ARG A 33 -6.31 24.98 12.12
C ARG A 33 -7.10 26.29 11.98
N TRP A 34 -8.15 26.48 12.76
CA TRP A 34 -9.01 27.66 12.74
C TRP A 34 -8.69 28.68 13.83
N ARG A 35 -7.77 28.38 14.76
CA ARG A 35 -7.46 29.25 15.90
C ARG A 35 -6.72 30.52 15.47
N ASP A 36 -5.72 30.37 14.62
CA ASP A 36 -4.87 31.47 14.16
C ASP A 36 -4.18 31.10 12.82
N PRO A 37 -3.56 32.09 12.14
CA PRO A 37 -2.88 31.87 10.86
C PRO A 37 -1.70 30.89 10.93
N GLU A 38 -0.99 30.79 12.06
CA GLU A 38 0.14 29.87 12.23
C GLU A 38 -0.34 28.42 12.26
N GLN A 39 -1.41 28.13 13.00
CA GLN A 39 -2.03 26.80 13.05
C GLN A 39 -2.61 26.39 11.69
N LYS A 40 -3.16 27.35 10.94
CA LYS A 40 -3.60 27.12 9.55
C LYS A 40 -2.42 26.73 8.65
N LEU A 41 -1.28 27.42 8.78
CA LEU A 41 -0.07 27.12 8.02
C LEU A 41 0.50 25.75 8.39
N LEU A 42 0.57 25.40 9.67
CA LEU A 42 1.03 24.09 10.14
C LEU A 42 0.18 22.95 9.57
N HIS A 43 -1.15 23.12 9.58
CA HIS A 43 -2.05 22.13 8.99
C HIS A 43 -1.86 22.00 7.46
N ALA A 44 -1.69 23.12 6.76
CA ALA A 44 -1.43 23.13 5.32
C ALA A 44 -0.10 22.44 4.98
N GLN A 45 0.96 22.68 5.76
CA GLN A 45 2.26 22.01 5.61
C GLN A 45 2.14 20.50 5.84
N ALA A 46 1.41 20.06 6.87
CA ALA A 46 1.17 18.64 7.10
C ALA A 46 0.42 17.98 5.93
N CYS A 47 -0.55 18.67 5.34
CA CYS A 47 -1.26 18.19 4.15
C CYS A 47 -0.34 18.10 2.93
N ALA A 48 0.50 19.12 2.71
CA ALA A 48 1.46 19.15 1.60
C ALA A 48 2.50 18.02 1.71
N GLN A 49 3.08 17.81 2.90
CA GLN A 49 4.01 16.72 3.17
C GLN A 49 3.38 15.35 2.92
N PHE A 50 2.14 15.14 3.38
CA PHE A 50 1.42 13.90 3.10
C PHE A 50 1.24 13.69 1.60
N GLN A 51 0.74 14.68 0.86
CA GLN A 51 0.52 14.56 -0.59
C GLN A 51 1.82 14.29 -1.35
N GLN A 52 2.91 14.98 -1.01
CA GLN A 52 4.21 14.84 -1.65
C GLN A 52 4.81 13.43 -1.46
N HIS A 53 4.62 12.83 -0.27
CA HIS A 53 5.23 11.53 0.03
C HIS A 53 4.30 10.34 -0.22
N TYR A 54 2.98 10.54 -0.25
CA TYR A 54 2.00 9.46 -0.29
C TYR A 54 2.20 8.56 -1.51
N GLU A 55 2.38 9.10 -2.71
CA GLU A 55 2.52 8.28 -3.92
C GLU A 55 3.75 7.35 -3.86
N ARG A 56 4.88 7.88 -3.38
CA ARG A 56 6.14 7.13 -3.22
C ARG A 56 6.05 6.07 -2.13
N LEU A 57 5.34 6.36 -1.03
CA LEU A 57 5.24 5.46 0.12
C LEU A 57 4.17 4.39 -0.09
N ALA A 58 3.05 4.72 -0.75
CA ALA A 58 1.88 3.85 -0.82
C ALA A 58 2.17 2.52 -1.54
N PHE A 59 3.11 2.50 -2.48
CA PHE A 59 3.60 1.28 -3.10
C PHE A 59 5.10 1.41 -3.48
N PRO A 60 5.95 0.42 -3.18
CA PRO A 60 7.36 0.46 -3.58
C PRO A 60 7.51 0.60 -5.10
N GLY A 61 8.18 1.65 -5.58
CA GLY A 61 8.30 1.94 -7.01
C GLY A 61 7.15 2.74 -7.62
N GLY A 62 6.20 3.20 -6.80
CA GLY A 62 5.09 4.05 -7.22
C GLY A 62 3.87 3.25 -7.69
N TYR A 63 2.70 3.59 -7.16
CA TYR A 63 1.48 2.80 -7.40
C TYR A 63 1.00 2.87 -8.86
N ALA A 64 1.00 4.07 -9.46
CA ALA A 64 0.57 4.24 -10.85
C ALA A 64 1.48 3.47 -11.82
N ASN A 65 2.80 3.56 -11.60
CA ASN A 65 3.78 2.84 -12.40
C ASN A 65 3.64 1.32 -12.26
N ALA A 66 3.45 0.81 -11.03
CA ALA A 66 3.24 -0.61 -10.79
C ALA A 66 1.99 -1.16 -11.52
N LEU A 67 0.90 -0.39 -11.59
CA LEU A 67 -0.28 -0.82 -12.36
C LEU A 67 -0.01 -0.93 -13.86
N LYS A 68 0.81 -0.03 -14.41
CA LYS A 68 1.27 -0.09 -15.81
C LYS A 68 2.16 -1.31 -16.04
N GLN A 69 3.18 -1.50 -15.20
CA GLN A 69 4.13 -2.60 -15.32
C GLN A 69 3.47 -3.98 -15.15
N LEU A 70 2.47 -4.11 -14.28
CA LEU A 70 1.66 -5.34 -14.17
C LEU A 70 0.88 -5.63 -15.47
N ALA A 71 0.39 -4.61 -16.16
CA ALA A 71 -0.27 -4.78 -17.46
C ALA A 71 0.72 -5.24 -18.54
N GLU A 72 1.97 -4.78 -18.46
CA GLU A 72 3.09 -5.18 -19.31
C GLU A 72 3.70 -6.55 -18.92
N ARG A 73 3.17 -7.20 -17.86
CA ARG A 73 3.59 -8.50 -17.34
C ARG A 73 5.03 -8.53 -16.82
N ASP A 74 5.48 -7.42 -16.25
CA ASP A 74 6.80 -7.34 -15.64
C ASP A 74 6.91 -8.28 -14.41
N PRO A 75 7.84 -9.25 -14.42
CA PRO A 75 7.95 -10.26 -13.36
C PRO A 75 8.43 -9.68 -12.03
N ASP A 76 9.27 -8.64 -12.05
CA ASP A 76 9.77 -8.00 -10.83
C ASP A 76 8.63 -7.27 -10.10
N THR A 77 7.80 -6.54 -10.83
CA THR A 77 6.62 -5.84 -10.31
C THR A 77 5.59 -6.81 -9.75
N LEU A 78 5.42 -7.96 -10.40
CA LEU A 78 4.54 -9.02 -9.90
C LEU A 78 4.98 -9.52 -8.51
N ASP A 79 6.27 -9.75 -8.31
CA ASP A 79 6.80 -10.20 -7.01
C ASP A 79 6.60 -9.15 -5.90
N VAL A 80 6.76 -7.87 -6.23
CA VAL A 80 6.46 -6.76 -5.29
C VAL A 80 4.96 -6.72 -4.98
N ALA A 81 4.10 -6.82 -5.99
CA ALA A 81 2.65 -6.81 -5.81
C ALA A 81 2.17 -7.99 -4.96
N LEU A 82 2.70 -9.20 -5.19
CA LEU A 82 2.42 -10.36 -4.35
C LEU A 82 2.87 -10.11 -2.91
N THR A 83 4.07 -9.54 -2.70
CA THR A 83 4.58 -9.22 -1.36
C THR A 83 3.69 -8.19 -0.67
N PHE A 84 3.21 -7.16 -1.38
CA PHE A 84 2.26 -6.19 -0.84
C PHE A 84 0.93 -6.82 -0.43
N LEU A 85 0.40 -7.73 -1.26
CA LEU A 85 -0.83 -8.46 -0.96
C LEU A 85 -0.69 -9.39 0.26
N GLU A 86 0.47 -10.03 0.42
CA GLU A 86 0.82 -10.88 1.56
C GLU A 86 0.97 -10.09 2.86
N VAL A 87 1.68 -8.96 2.83
CA VAL A 87 1.91 -8.10 4.00
C VAL A 87 0.62 -7.42 4.45
N ARG A 88 -0.24 -7.07 3.49
CA ARG A 88 -1.53 -6.38 3.71
C ARG A 88 -1.37 -5.17 4.66
N PRO A 89 -0.57 -4.16 4.27
CA PRO A 89 -0.29 -3.02 5.13
C PRO A 89 -1.57 -2.27 5.51
N TYR A 90 -1.58 -1.59 6.65
CA TYR A 90 -2.74 -0.84 7.11
C TYR A 90 -2.45 0.66 7.06
N PHE A 91 -3.00 1.34 6.06
CA PHE A 91 -2.95 2.80 5.91
C PHE A 91 -4.12 3.30 5.05
N PHE A 92 -4.27 4.63 4.95
CA PHE A 92 -5.33 5.27 4.16
C PHE A 92 -5.43 4.72 2.73
N ARG A 93 -6.64 4.35 2.28
CA ARG A 93 -6.93 3.76 0.96
C ARG A 93 -6.25 2.42 0.62
N CYS A 94 -5.45 1.83 1.51
CA CYS A 94 -4.79 0.55 1.23
C CYS A 94 -5.78 -0.55 0.83
N GLY A 95 -6.97 -0.62 1.45
CA GLY A 95 -7.99 -1.61 1.07
C GLY A 95 -8.43 -1.52 -0.40
N TYR A 96 -8.52 -0.32 -0.97
CA TYR A 96 -8.83 -0.13 -2.40
C TYR A 96 -7.65 -0.54 -3.28
N MET A 97 -6.42 -0.19 -2.87
CA MET A 97 -5.20 -0.58 -3.55
C MET A 97 -5.05 -2.10 -3.59
N TRP A 98 -5.25 -2.76 -2.45
CA TRP A 98 -5.17 -4.22 -2.31
C TRP A 98 -6.16 -4.92 -3.26
N LYS A 99 -7.43 -4.49 -3.30
CA LYS A 99 -8.43 -5.06 -4.22
C LYS A 99 -8.05 -4.87 -5.69
N THR A 100 -7.54 -3.68 -6.03
CA THR A 100 -7.13 -3.37 -7.40
C THR A 100 -5.94 -4.20 -7.83
N LEU A 101 -4.90 -4.29 -6.98
CA LEU A 101 -3.72 -5.11 -7.22
C LEU A 101 -4.08 -6.59 -7.35
N LEU A 102 -4.93 -7.12 -6.46
CA LEU A 102 -5.37 -8.51 -6.55
C LEU A 102 -6.04 -8.80 -7.89
N LYS A 103 -6.94 -7.91 -8.35
CA LYS A 103 -7.61 -8.07 -9.65
C LYS A 103 -6.60 -8.11 -10.80
N ARG A 104 -5.58 -7.25 -10.77
CA ARG A 104 -4.55 -7.17 -11.82
C ARG A 104 -3.61 -8.38 -11.80
N VAL A 105 -3.11 -8.76 -10.63
CA VAL A 105 -2.22 -9.92 -10.46
C VAL A 105 -2.87 -11.20 -10.98
N ARG A 106 -4.19 -11.39 -10.76
CA ARG A 106 -4.94 -12.54 -11.31
C ARG A 106 -5.00 -12.61 -12.84
N GLN A 107 -4.72 -11.51 -13.54
CA GLN A 107 -4.74 -11.44 -15.01
C GLN A 107 -3.35 -11.66 -15.63
N VAL A 108 -2.29 -11.64 -14.81
CA VAL A 108 -0.91 -11.83 -15.27
C VAL A 108 -0.61 -13.32 -15.38
N SER A 109 0.09 -13.73 -16.44
CA SER A 109 0.61 -15.09 -16.54
C SER A 109 1.70 -15.30 -15.50
N MET A 110 1.56 -16.33 -14.67
CA MET A 110 2.42 -16.55 -13.51
C MET A 110 3.00 -17.96 -13.52
N GLY A 111 4.21 -18.12 -12.97
CA GLY A 111 4.80 -19.43 -12.73
C GLY A 111 4.19 -20.11 -11.52
N THR A 112 4.47 -21.41 -11.35
CA THR A 112 3.93 -22.24 -10.27
C THR A 112 4.21 -21.65 -8.88
N LYS A 113 5.41 -21.09 -8.66
CA LYS A 113 5.77 -20.47 -7.37
C LYS A 113 4.90 -19.26 -7.04
N GLN A 114 4.63 -18.39 -8.01
CA GLN A 114 3.76 -17.23 -7.82
C GLN A 114 2.30 -17.64 -7.61
N HIS A 115 1.83 -18.68 -8.33
CA HIS A 115 0.50 -19.24 -8.12
C HIS A 115 0.29 -19.75 -6.68
N VAL A 116 1.26 -20.49 -6.15
CA VAL A 116 1.20 -20.97 -4.76
C VAL A 116 1.15 -19.81 -3.77
N ARG A 117 1.92 -18.74 -4.00
CA ARG A 117 1.84 -17.50 -3.19
C ARG A 117 0.46 -16.87 -3.25
N LEU A 118 -0.08 -16.70 -4.46
CA LEU A 118 -1.40 -16.12 -4.66
C LEU A 118 -2.50 -16.94 -3.96
N GLN A 119 -2.45 -18.26 -4.04
CA GLN A 119 -3.43 -19.12 -3.37
C GLN A 119 -3.43 -18.90 -1.85
N LYS A 120 -2.25 -18.88 -1.21
CA LYS A 120 -2.13 -18.60 0.23
C LYS A 120 -2.73 -17.25 0.63
N ILE A 121 -2.57 -16.23 -0.22
CA ILE A 121 -3.18 -14.90 0.00
C ILE A 121 -4.70 -14.99 -0.04
N LEU A 122 -5.25 -15.71 -1.02
CA LEU A 122 -6.69 -15.90 -1.18
C LEU A 122 -7.28 -16.66 0.01
N ASP A 123 -6.62 -17.72 0.47
CA ASP A 123 -7.05 -18.53 1.61
C ASP A 123 -7.08 -17.69 2.89
N ALA A 124 -6.00 -16.94 3.16
CA ALA A 124 -5.91 -16.03 4.30
C ALA A 124 -6.98 -14.93 4.24
N TYR A 125 -7.26 -14.40 3.04
CA TYR A 125 -8.31 -13.40 2.85
C TYR A 125 -9.71 -13.96 3.06
N ALA A 126 -9.98 -15.19 2.60
CA ALA A 126 -11.24 -15.88 2.82
C ALA A 126 -11.49 -16.12 4.32
N ALA A 127 -10.48 -16.60 5.06
CA ALA A 127 -10.56 -16.77 6.50
C ALA A 127 -10.85 -15.43 7.22
N TYR A 128 -10.14 -14.35 6.86
CA TYR A 128 -10.41 -13.02 7.39
C TYR A 128 -11.84 -12.53 7.11
N ARG A 129 -12.39 -12.81 5.92
CA ARG A 129 -13.77 -12.46 5.58
C ARG A 129 -14.78 -13.24 6.42
N ALA A 130 -14.56 -14.54 6.62
CA ALA A 130 -15.42 -15.38 7.46
C ALA A 130 -15.52 -14.86 8.90
N THR A 131 -14.41 -14.34 9.47
CA THR A 131 -14.41 -13.76 10.84
C THR A 131 -15.14 -12.40 10.97
N ARG A 132 -15.56 -11.78 9.87
CA ARG A 132 -16.23 -10.47 9.87
C ARG A 132 -17.70 -10.51 9.52
N ASP A 133 -18.12 -11.59 8.86
CA ASP A 133 -19.49 -11.80 8.42
C ASP A 133 -20.24 -12.76 9.40
N GLY A 134 -19.60 -13.19 10.49
CA GLY A 134 -20.19 -13.92 11.63
C GLY A 134 -20.06 -13.11 12.91
#